data_AF-A0A0M4E4X5-F1
#
_entry.id   AF-A0A0M4E4X5-F1
#
_cell.length_a   1.000
_cell.length_b   1.000
_cell.length_c   1.000
_cell.angle_alpha   90.00
_cell.angle_beta   90.00
_cell.angle_gamma   90.00
#
_symmetry.space_group_name_H-M   'P 1'
#
loop_
_entity.id
_entity.type
_entity.pdbx_description
1 polymer ?
#
loop_
_entity_poly.entity_id
_entity_poly.type
_entity_poly.pdbx_seq_one_letter_code
_entity_poly.pdbx_strand_id
1 'polypeptide(L)'
;ITAKLRSIYETKGEGCVKGNREYTRYLKGIREAITWSSSRLADKIRVHDEFIAYNKERLSLEQQIKARIDKIVNTLLPKLGKLSRCKFFYQKQKRVLKRAINSSNAQKRKILKKNSVNCEA
;
A
#
# COMPACT_ATOMS: atom_id res chain seq x y z
N ILE A 1 1.96 8.50 25.05
CA ILE A 1 1.55 7.52 23.99
C ILE A 1 0.11 7.72 23.48
N THR A 2 -0.90 7.86 24.36
CA THR A 2 -2.31 7.99 23.95
C THR A 2 -2.56 9.12 22.94
N ALA A 3 -1.91 10.28 23.11
CA ALA A 3 -1.99 11.38 22.16
C ALA A 3 -1.46 11.02 20.75
N LYS A 4 -0.37 10.23 20.67
CA LYS A 4 0.16 9.75 19.39
C LYS A 4 -0.83 8.81 18.68
N LEU A 5 -1.45 7.89 19.42
CA LEU A 5 -2.49 7.00 18.90
C LEU A 5 -3.72 7.79 18.41
N ARG A 6 -4.15 8.83 19.14
CA ARG A 6 -5.23 9.72 18.71
C ARG A 6 -4.88 10.44 17.41
N SER A 7 -3.69 11.02 17.32
CA SER A 7 -3.22 11.70 16.11
C SER A 7 -3.24 10.77 14.89
N ILE A 8 -2.78 9.52 15.03
CA ILE A 8 -2.89 8.51 13.95
C ILE A 8 -4.35 8.25 13.58
N TYR A 9 -5.22 8.07 14.58
CA TYR A 9 -6.63 7.77 14.35
C TYR A 9 -7.41 8.96 13.76
N GLU A 10 -6.99 10.20 14.00
CA GLU A 10 -7.65 11.42 13.52
C GLU A 10 -7.19 11.79 12.11
N THR A 11 -5.89 11.68 11.82
CA THR A 11 -5.30 12.02 10.51
C THR A 11 -5.74 11.08 9.38
N LYS A 12 -6.37 9.93 9.69
CA LYS A 12 -6.97 8.92 8.81
C LYS A 12 -6.64 9.04 7.31
N GLY A 13 -6.07 7.97 6.76
CA GLY A 13 -6.19 7.70 5.33
C GLY A 13 -5.09 8.31 4.47
N GLU A 14 -3.90 8.47 5.03
CA GLU A 14 -2.69 8.64 4.25
C GLU A 14 -2.55 7.54 3.18
N GLY A 15 -2.26 7.89 1.93
CA GLY A 15 -2.07 6.91 0.85
C GLY A 15 -3.35 6.19 0.39
N CYS A 16 -3.21 4.96 -0.10
CA CYS A 16 -4.28 4.20 -0.75
C CYS A 16 -4.93 3.18 0.21
N VAL A 17 -5.92 3.65 0.97
CA VAL A 17 -6.56 2.87 2.05
C VAL A 17 -7.97 2.35 1.73
N LYS A 18 -8.57 2.78 0.62
CA LYS A 18 -9.99 2.47 0.31
C LYS A 18 -10.18 0.97 0.12
N GLY A 19 -11.00 0.35 0.98
CA GLY A 19 -11.27 -1.09 0.93
C GLY A 19 -10.12 -1.98 1.43
N ASN A 20 -9.06 -1.39 2.00
CA ASN A 20 -7.95 -2.15 2.56
C ASN A 20 -8.31 -2.70 3.95
N ARG A 21 -8.70 -3.99 4.01
CA ARG A 21 -9.08 -4.67 5.26
C ARG A 21 -7.95 -4.74 6.29
N GLU A 22 -6.69 -4.81 5.84
CA GLU A 22 -5.53 -4.81 6.74
C GLU A 22 -5.40 -3.45 7.43
N TYR A 23 -5.52 -2.35 6.67
CA TYR A 23 -5.53 -1.00 7.22
C TYR A 23 -6.67 -0.80 8.23
N THR A 24 -7.89 -1.26 7.88
CA THR A 24 -9.05 -1.18 8.79
C THR A 24 -8.81 -1.93 10.10
N ARG A 25 -8.15 -3.10 10.06
CA ARG A 25 -7.82 -3.87 11.27
C ARG A 25 -6.87 -3.10 12.18
N TYR A 26 -5.80 -2.54 11.61
CA TYR A 26 -4.85 -1.72 12.36
C TYR A 26 -5.50 -0.49 12.99
N LEU A 27 -6.35 0.24 12.23
CA LEU A 27 -7.08 1.39 12.78
C LEU A 27 -8.05 1.00 13.91
N LYS A 28 -8.68 -0.17 13.82
CA LYS A 28 -9.52 -0.70 14.91
C LYS A 28 -8.68 -0.95 16.16
N GLY A 29 -7.51 -1.58 16.03
CA GLY A 29 -6.59 -1.81 17.15
C GLY A 29 -6.12 -0.50 17.80
N ILE A 30 -5.80 0.52 17.00
CA ILE A 30 -5.48 1.87 17.50
C ILE A 30 -6.66 2.48 18.27
N ARG A 31 -7.87 2.40 17.71
CA ARG A 31 -9.09 2.94 18.35
C ARG A 31 -9.31 2.32 19.72
N GLU A 32 -9.13 1.01 19.84
CA GLU A 32 -9.23 0.29 21.11
C GLU A 32 -8.11 0.69 22.07
N ALA A 33 -6.87 0.80 21.59
CA ALA A 33 -5.73 1.17 22.41
C ALA A 33 -5.83 2.59 23.00
N ILE A 34 -6.57 3.51 22.35
CA ILE A 34 -6.83 4.85 22.89
C ILE A 34 -7.64 4.78 24.18
N THR A 35 -8.54 3.81 24.34
CA THR A 35 -9.43 3.70 25.51
C THR A 35 -8.85 2.88 26.66
N TRP A 36 -7.74 2.16 26.44
CA TRP A 36 -7.10 1.40 27.50
C TRP A 36 -6.61 2.28 28.66
N SER A 37 -6.54 1.71 29.85
CA SER A 37 -6.00 2.35 31.04
C SER A 37 -4.52 2.75 30.89
N SER A 38 -4.03 3.59 31.79
CA SER A 38 -2.61 3.94 31.90
C SER A 38 -1.72 2.74 32.24
N SER A 39 -2.24 1.75 32.99
CA SER A 39 -1.51 0.53 33.33
C SER A 39 -1.12 -0.33 32.12
N ARG A 40 -1.79 -0.14 30.97
CA ARG A 40 -1.48 -0.84 29.71
C ARG A 40 -0.52 -0.04 28.81
N LEU A 41 0.39 0.73 29.40
CA LEU A 41 1.34 1.58 28.67
C LEU A 41 2.16 0.78 27.64
N ALA A 42 2.71 -0.37 28.03
CA ALA A 42 3.49 -1.24 27.16
C ALA A 42 2.67 -1.73 25.94
N ASP A 43 1.42 -2.16 26.16
CA ASP A 43 0.54 -2.57 25.06
C ASP A 43 0.24 -1.42 24.09
N LYS A 44 0.02 -0.20 24.61
CA LYS A 44 -0.21 1.00 23.77
C LYS A 44 1.00 1.33 22.90
N ILE A 45 2.22 1.16 23.45
CA ILE A 45 3.47 1.36 22.71
C ILE A 45 3.57 0.31 21.61
N ARG A 46 3.31 -0.97 21.93
CA ARG A 46 3.31 -2.05 20.92
C ARG A 46 2.34 -1.78 19.76
N VAL A 47 1.08 -1.41 20.05
CA VAL A 47 0.08 -1.08 19.01
C VAL A 47 0.54 0.08 18.13
N HIS A 48 1.13 1.11 18.74
CA HIS A 48 1.69 2.24 18.00
C HIS A 48 2.82 1.78 17.06
N ASP A 49 3.80 1.05 17.58
CA ASP A 49 5.00 0.65 16.83
C ASP A 49 4.66 -0.33 15.71
N GLU A 50 3.75 -1.28 15.96
CA GLU A 50 3.20 -2.18 14.94
C GLU A 50 2.52 -1.40 13.81
N PHE A 51 1.70 -0.38 14.14
CA PHE A 51 1.08 0.45 13.12
C PHE A 51 2.11 1.22 12.31
N ILE A 52 3.10 1.85 12.96
CA ILE A 52 4.12 2.64 12.26
C ILE A 52 4.94 1.76 11.32
N ALA A 53 5.36 0.57 11.76
CA ALA A 53 6.09 -0.38 10.93
C ALA A 53 5.25 -0.82 9.72
N TYR A 54 3.99 -1.21 9.95
CA TYR A 54 3.03 -1.55 8.91
C TYR A 54 2.84 -0.40 7.90
N ASN A 55 2.62 0.82 8.41
CA ASN A 55 2.29 1.98 7.60
C ASN A 55 3.47 2.40 6.72
N LYS A 56 4.70 2.37 7.29
CA LYS A 56 5.94 2.65 6.55
C LYS A 56 6.10 1.71 5.37
N GLU A 57 5.92 0.41 5.59
CA GLU A 57 5.99 -0.57 4.51
C GLU A 57 4.89 -0.34 3.47
N ARG A 58 3.66 -0.10 3.93
CA ARG A 58 2.50 0.12 3.05
C ARG A 58 2.75 1.29 2.08
N LEU A 59 3.19 2.43 2.60
CA LEU A 59 3.44 3.63 1.80
C LEU A 59 4.59 3.42 0.82
N SER A 60 5.66 2.75 1.25
CA SER A 60 6.77 2.38 0.36
C SER A 60 6.30 1.52 -0.81
N LEU A 61 5.46 0.51 -0.55
CA LEU A 61 4.90 -0.35 -1.59
C LEU A 61 3.96 0.42 -2.53
N GLU A 62 3.14 1.33 -2.00
CA GLU A 62 2.27 2.19 -2.81
C GLU A 62 3.08 3.12 -3.72
N GLN A 63 4.17 3.68 -3.22
CA GLN A 63 5.08 4.52 -4.01
C GLN A 63 5.74 3.70 -5.13
N GLN A 64 6.24 2.50 -4.84
CA GLN A 64 6.83 1.63 -5.86
C GLN A 64 5.82 1.19 -6.93
N ILE A 65 4.57 0.91 -6.54
CA ILE A 65 3.47 0.61 -7.46
C ILE A 65 3.18 1.82 -8.36
N LYS A 66 3.09 3.02 -7.80
CA LYS A 66 2.88 4.27 -8.57
C LYS A 66 4.02 4.49 -9.56
N ALA A 67 5.26 4.42 -9.11
CA ALA A 67 6.44 4.57 -9.97
C ALA A 67 6.46 3.57 -11.13
N ARG A 68 6.08 2.30 -10.88
CA ARG A 68 5.98 1.30 -11.94
C ARG A 68 4.85 1.62 -12.94
N ILE A 69 3.70 2.07 -12.46
CA ILE A 69 2.60 2.50 -13.32
C ILE A 69 3.04 3.69 -14.18
N ASP A 70 3.74 4.67 -13.61
CA ASP A 70 4.20 5.85 -14.33
C ASP A 70 5.22 5.49 -15.43
N LYS A 71 6.18 4.61 -15.12
CA LYS A 71 7.09 4.05 -16.14
C LYS A 71 6.34 3.36 -17.29
N ILE A 72 5.30 2.59 -16.97
CA ILE A 72 4.48 1.93 -17.99
C ILE A 72 3.77 2.96 -18.88
N VAL A 73 3.14 3.97 -18.28
CA VAL A 73 2.31 4.94 -19.00
C VAL A 73 3.15 5.93 -19.80
N ASN A 74 4.22 6.45 -19.20
CA ASN A 74 4.96 7.59 -19.76
C ASN A 74 6.18 7.16 -20.60
N THR A 75 6.70 5.95 -20.39
CA THR A 75 7.93 5.50 -21.06
C THR A 75 7.73 4.30 -21.97
N LEU A 76 7.00 3.27 -21.51
CA LEU A 76 6.92 1.99 -22.22
C LEU A 76 5.80 1.96 -23.26
N LEU A 77 4.56 2.32 -22.89
CA LEU A 77 3.43 2.29 -23.80
C LEU A 77 3.54 3.22 -25.02
N PRO A 78 4.08 4.46 -24.91
CA PRO A 78 4.16 5.37 -26.06
C PRO A 78 5.08 4.88 -27.19
N LYS A 79 6.05 4.02 -26.86
CA LYS A 79 7.04 3.49 -27.82
C LYS A 79 6.54 2.26 -28.59
N LEU A 80 5.32 1.79 -28.31
CA LEU A 80 4.83 0.51 -28.81
C LEU A 80 3.74 0.69 -29.87
N GLY A 81 3.86 -0.09 -30.96
CA GLY A 81 2.84 -0.19 -32.00
C GLY A 81 1.49 -0.67 -31.45
N LYS A 82 0.39 -0.25 -32.11
CA LYS A 82 -0.99 -0.44 -31.63
C LYS A 82 -1.38 -1.90 -31.35
N LEU A 83 -0.80 -2.86 -32.07
CA LEU A 83 -1.13 -4.29 -31.99
C LEU A 83 0.03 -5.14 -31.44
N SER A 84 1.04 -4.53 -30.81
CA SER A 84 2.17 -5.29 -30.28
C SER A 84 1.77 -6.13 -29.05
N ARG A 85 2.29 -7.36 -28.97
CA ARG A 85 2.17 -8.24 -27.79
C ARG A 85 2.55 -7.52 -26.49
N CYS A 86 3.63 -6.73 -26.55
CA CYS A 86 4.10 -5.96 -25.40
C CYS A 86 3.13 -4.86 -24.95
N LYS A 87 2.35 -4.27 -25.87
CA LYS A 87 1.32 -3.29 -25.46
C LYS A 87 0.26 -3.95 -24.59
N PHE A 88 -0.26 -5.11 -25.01
CA PHE A 88 -1.22 -5.87 -24.20
C PHE A 88 -0.63 -6.31 -22.86
N PHE A 89 0.63 -6.75 -22.86
CA PHE A 89 1.36 -7.13 -21.65
C PHE A 89 1.42 -5.97 -20.64
N TYR A 90 1.90 -4.79 -21.06
CA TYR A 90 2.01 -3.64 -20.16
C TYR A 90 0.66 -3.06 -19.75
N GLN A 91 -0.37 -3.11 -20.61
CA GLN A 91 -1.73 -2.76 -20.23
C GLN A 91 -2.28 -3.68 -19.13
N LYS A 92 -2.01 -4.99 -19.23
CA LYS A 92 -2.36 -5.96 -18.19
C LYS A 92 -1.63 -5.65 -16.88
N GLN A 93 -0.32 -5.39 -16.94
CA GLN A 93 0.46 -5.00 -15.75
C GLN A 93 -0.12 -3.75 -15.07
N LYS A 94 -0.37 -2.69 -15.84
CA LYS A 94 -0.99 -1.44 -15.34
C LYS A 94 -2.31 -1.70 -14.61
N ARG A 95 -3.21 -2.50 -15.22
CA ARG A 95 -4.52 -2.82 -14.63
C ARG A 95 -4.38 -3.57 -13.31
N VAL A 96 -3.49 -4.56 -13.26
CA VAL A 96 -3.24 -5.38 -12.07
C VAL A 96 -2.63 -4.52 -10.95
N LEU A 97 -1.63 -3.69 -11.26
CA LEU A 97 -1.00 -2.77 -10.31
C LEU A 97 -1.98 -1.74 -9.73
N LYS A 98 -2.85 -1.15 -10.57
CA LYS A 98 -3.90 -0.21 -10.10
C LYS A 98 -4.85 -0.84 -9.09
N ARG A 99 -5.17 -2.14 -9.24
CA ARG A 99 -6.01 -2.85 -8.28
C ARG A 99 -5.27 -3.17 -6.98
N ALA A 100 -3.99 -3.56 -7.11
CA ALA A 100 -3.15 -3.95 -5.98
C ALA A 100 -2.84 -2.82 -5.00
N ILE A 101 -2.88 -1.57 -5.44
CA ILE A 101 -2.51 -0.42 -4.61
C ILE A 101 -3.35 -0.28 -3.32
N ASN A 102 -4.58 -0.79 -3.31
CA ASN A 102 -5.46 -0.80 -2.13
C ASN A 102 -5.47 -2.15 -1.38
N SER A 103 -4.67 -3.13 -1.80
CA SER A 103 -4.60 -4.47 -1.20
C SER A 103 -3.71 -4.50 0.06
N SER A 104 -3.63 -5.65 0.73
CA SER A 104 -2.70 -5.83 1.86
C SER A 104 -1.24 -5.71 1.40
N ASN A 105 -0.32 -5.44 2.34
CA ASN A 105 1.12 -5.34 2.04
C ASN A 105 1.66 -6.62 1.40
N ALA A 106 1.23 -7.80 1.88
CA ALA A 106 1.59 -9.07 1.29
C ALA A 106 1.14 -9.19 -0.19
N GLN A 107 -0.10 -8.78 -0.49
CA GLN A 107 -0.62 -8.78 -1.86
C GLN A 107 0.10 -7.75 -2.74
N LYS A 108 0.37 -6.55 -2.21
CA LYS A 108 1.18 -5.52 -2.89
C LYS A 108 2.55 -6.06 -3.27
N ARG A 109 3.30 -6.67 -2.33
CA ARG A 109 4.61 -7.29 -2.60
C ARG A 109 4.55 -8.32 -3.70
N LYS A 110 3.62 -9.28 -3.58
CA LYS A 110 3.45 -10.37 -4.56
C LYS A 110 3.15 -9.83 -5.96
N ILE A 111 2.21 -8.89 -6.06
CA ILE A 111 1.79 -8.33 -7.33
C ILE A 111 2.88 -7.43 -7.94
N LEU A 112 3.51 -6.58 -7.13
CA LEU A 112 4.61 -5.73 -7.58
C LEU A 112 5.76 -6.57 -8.14
N LYS A 113 6.20 -7.61 -7.42
CA LYS A 113 7.24 -8.54 -7.90
C LYS A 113 6.88 -9.20 -9.23
N LYS A 114 5.62 -9.63 -9.41
CA LYS A 114 5.17 -10.25 -10.67
C LYS A 114 5.08 -9.26 -11.84
N ASN A 115 4.93 -7.96 -11.56
CA ASN A 115 4.70 -6.92 -12.57
C ASN A 115 5.87 -5.92 -12.69
N SER A 116 7.03 -6.23 -12.10
CA SER A 116 8.26 -5.45 -12.25
C SER A 116 9.05 -5.82 -13.50
N VAL A 117 8.78 -6.99 -14.10
CA VAL A 117 9.44 -7.50 -15.30
C VAL A 117 9.05 -6.72 -16.55
N ASN A 118 9.97 -6.63 -17.50
CA ASN A 118 9.71 -6.06 -18.82
C ASN A 118 9.16 -7.14 -19.76
N CYS A 119 8.47 -6.73 -20.81
CA CYS A 119 8.11 -7.62 -21.91
C CYS A 119 9.40 -8.06 -22.60
N GLU A 120 9.66 -9.36 -22.63
CA GLU A 120 10.68 -9.94 -23.52
C GLU A 120 10.16 -9.84 -24.95
N ALA A 121 10.98 -9.37 -25.89
CA ALA A 121 10.59 -9.17 -27.29
C ALA A 121 10.39 -10.51 -27.99
#